data_AF-A0A2H6NEN7-F1
#
_entry.id   AF-A0A2H6NEN7-F1
#
_cell.length_a   1.000
_cell.length_b   1.000
_cell.length_c   1.000
_cell.angle_alpha   90.00
_cell.angle_beta   90.00
_cell.angle_gamma   90.00
#
_symmetry.space_group_name_H-M   'P 1'
#
loop_
_entity.id
_entity.type
_entity.pdbx_description
1 polymer ?
#
loop_
_entity_poly.entity_id
_entity_poly.type
_entity_poly.pdbx_seq_one_letter_code
_entity_poly.pdbx_strand_id
1 'polypeptide(L)'
;VYAALIKKMFWNGDSHLIKKVPETPPEWLHSYDICAKYFDRLYPEDIINFLDEITFSSKALTKLSVDSRVEMTKKAIKSMKHSAEKAGKRASEWDPTEAAVHRQITYEDVLNHLQQSLAHLETLSNNFISYLKTSDQKILREYGYQYDISRSEKKRIHEQVVTMCLDGQPLNMIKTLLDVAVGALELSPRDVVETALIRVIAALSEEGEQHSFQKDPFQMLEDIVSAVHTSAENGENLVSSDDLLAWLRPYCGDDSLPVKPRIRVLQILEQAFHLSDEDSKLLILFRTQAVLKAYWPQTQVDITEIDNEEKRYLVFMKLLENSGKHEEFQHLVMLLQAWPPMKSPNMTCSNNNLWVKLGTMMLMKCLQEQKKSVGDEILKICRSLYETKHRLSAECIKSLCLLFLKESLLLPSLKLLLESRDQDLHSMALEQITAITEVDDSNCDSEFLSLLLDEKLVVKCIPTVYYSHLVNYMITSQEEGRWDVIEIAKQLQEKGFIAEAGSLLMAFKGTHPALQTYGASLTSLRHWI
;
A
#
# COMPACT_ATOMS: atom_id res chain seq x y z
N VAL A 1 30.64 24.69 28.19
CA VAL A 1 30.47 24.25 29.61
C VAL A 1 29.16 24.74 30.21
N TYR A 2 28.88 26.05 30.22
CA TYR A 2 27.63 26.59 30.78
C TYR A 2 26.36 26.10 30.06
N ALA A 3 26.38 25.96 28.73
CA ALA A 3 25.23 25.46 27.95
C ALA A 3 24.80 24.04 28.37
N ALA A 4 25.76 23.11 28.50
CA ALA A 4 25.51 21.75 28.97
C ALA A 4 25.03 21.72 30.43
N LEU A 5 25.58 22.61 31.27
CA LEU A 5 25.19 22.74 32.68
C LEU A 5 23.72 23.14 32.80
N ILE A 6 23.28 24.19 32.11
CA ILE A 6 21.89 24.67 32.24
C ILE A 6 20.86 23.68 31.68
N LYS A 7 21.21 22.92 30.62
CA LYS A 7 20.36 21.83 30.11
C LYS A 7 20.17 20.74 31.16
N LYS A 8 21.26 20.28 31.79
CA LYS A 8 21.20 19.29 32.87
C LYS A 8 20.44 19.81 34.08
N MET A 9 20.74 21.05 34.50
CA MET A 9 20.16 21.68 35.68
C MET A 9 18.66 21.90 35.54
N PHE A 10 18.18 22.34 34.36
CA PHE A 10 16.75 22.49 34.11
C PHE A 10 16.01 21.16 34.29
N TRP A 11 16.50 20.09 33.64
CA TRP A 11 15.79 18.81 33.61
C TRP A 11 15.93 17.94 34.86
N ASN A 12 17.10 17.97 35.49
CA ASN A 12 17.47 17.02 36.54
C ASN A 12 17.72 17.70 37.89
N GLY A 13 17.58 19.03 37.94
CA GLY A 13 17.99 19.82 39.09
C GLY A 13 19.51 19.86 39.27
N ASP A 14 19.93 20.44 40.38
CA ASP A 14 21.31 20.42 40.87
C ASP A 14 21.33 20.49 42.40
N SER A 15 22.31 19.82 43.01
CA SER A 15 22.49 19.71 44.46
C SER A 15 22.53 21.05 45.20
N HIS A 16 22.92 22.14 44.53
CA HIS A 16 23.05 23.46 45.16
C HIS A 16 21.85 24.38 44.88
N LEU A 17 21.43 24.51 43.62
CA LEU A 17 20.45 25.53 43.20
C LEU A 17 19.03 24.98 43.02
N ILE A 18 18.88 23.71 42.62
CA ILE A 18 17.58 23.08 42.34
C ILE A 18 17.60 21.68 42.98
N LYS A 19 17.40 21.65 44.30
CA LYS A 19 17.65 20.46 45.13
C LYS A 19 16.75 19.26 44.82
N LYS A 20 15.60 19.48 44.16
CA LYS A 20 14.65 18.45 43.74
C LYS A 20 14.43 18.55 42.23
N VAL A 21 14.29 17.40 41.56
CA VAL A 21 13.86 17.36 40.16
C VAL A 21 12.50 18.06 40.02
N PRO A 22 12.35 19.03 39.10
CA PRO A 22 11.08 19.71 38.88
C PRO A 22 10.04 18.74 38.32
N GLU A 23 8.80 18.83 38.80
CA GLU A 23 7.69 17.97 38.37
C GLU A 23 6.43 18.78 38.01
N THR A 24 6.25 19.95 38.62
CA THR A 24 5.05 20.79 38.45
C THR A 24 5.34 22.07 37.63
N PRO A 25 4.33 22.67 36.97
CA PRO A 25 4.51 23.91 36.20
C PRO A 25 5.23 25.05 36.97
N PRO A 26 4.92 25.33 38.24
CA PRO A 26 5.66 26.35 39.01
C PRO A 26 7.13 25.98 39.26
N GLU A 27 7.43 24.71 39.51
CA GLU A 27 8.82 24.23 39.68
C GLU A 27 9.60 24.36 38.38
N TRP A 28 9.01 24.00 37.23
CA TRP A 28 9.63 24.17 35.92
C TRP A 28 9.95 25.63 35.60
N LEU A 29 9.03 26.55 35.90
CA LEU A 29 9.24 27.99 35.74
C LEU A 29 10.34 28.52 36.67
N HIS A 30 10.40 28.02 37.90
CA HIS A 30 11.48 28.36 38.84
C HIS A 30 12.84 27.87 38.33
N SER A 31 12.91 26.64 37.82
CA SER A 31 14.12 26.09 37.20
C SER A 31 14.57 26.90 36.00
N TYR A 32 13.64 27.33 35.15
CA TYR A 32 13.91 28.26 34.06
C TYR A 32 14.52 29.57 34.60
N ASP A 33 13.93 30.19 35.62
CA ASP A 33 14.40 31.47 36.17
C ASP A 33 15.83 31.36 36.75
N ILE A 34 16.21 30.19 37.28
CA ILE A 34 17.59 29.92 37.71
C ILE A 34 18.53 29.78 36.51
N CYS A 35 18.14 29.02 35.48
CA CYS A 35 18.92 28.87 34.25
C CYS A 35 19.13 30.21 33.53
N ALA A 36 18.11 31.06 33.47
CA ALA A 36 18.14 32.35 32.78
C ALA A 36 19.23 33.31 33.32
N LYS A 37 19.63 33.17 34.60
CA LYS A 37 20.73 33.96 35.19
C LYS A 37 22.09 33.71 34.53
N TYR A 38 22.23 32.62 33.79
CA TYR A 38 23.46 32.26 33.08
C TYR A 38 23.49 32.74 31.64
N PHE A 39 22.41 33.35 31.11
CA PHE A 39 22.34 33.76 29.70
C PHE A 39 23.43 34.77 29.31
N ASP A 40 23.81 35.68 30.21
CA ASP A 40 24.92 36.63 29.99
C ASP A 40 26.31 35.95 29.81
N ARG A 41 26.40 34.63 30.08
CA ARG A 41 27.63 33.82 29.94
C ARG A 41 27.57 32.86 28.75
N LEU A 42 26.52 32.92 27.93
CA LEU A 42 26.29 32.04 26.80
C LEU A 42 26.45 32.79 25.49
N TYR A 43 26.84 32.05 24.45
CA TYR A 43 26.75 32.55 23.09
C TYR A 43 25.28 32.57 22.66
N PRO A 44 24.89 33.50 21.77
CA PRO A 44 23.54 33.57 21.18
C PRO A 44 23.01 32.20 20.69
N GLU A 45 23.86 31.39 20.06
CA GLU A 45 23.53 30.05 19.60
C GLU A 45 23.22 29.06 20.74
N ASP A 46 23.99 29.11 21.83
CA ASP A 46 23.77 28.27 23.02
C ASP A 46 22.42 28.58 23.69
N ILE A 47 22.00 29.85 23.64
CA ILE A 47 20.70 30.30 24.16
C ILE A 47 19.57 29.71 23.33
N ILE A 48 19.66 29.78 22.00
CA ILE A 48 18.70 29.14 21.07
C ILE A 48 18.63 27.64 21.37
N ASN A 49 19.78 26.96 21.38
CA ASN A 49 19.87 25.51 21.59
C ASN A 49 19.33 25.07 22.96
N PHE A 50 19.41 25.91 23.99
CA PHE A 50 18.80 25.64 25.29
C PHE A 50 17.29 25.84 25.25
N LEU A 51 16.82 26.94 24.65
CA LEU A 51 15.39 27.26 24.59
C LEU A 51 14.63 26.26 23.72
N ASP A 52 15.19 25.84 22.59
CA ASP A 52 14.59 24.79 21.75
C ASP A 52 14.52 23.44 22.48
N GLU A 53 15.56 23.09 23.25
CA GLU A 53 15.58 21.85 24.04
C GLU A 53 14.45 21.81 25.08
N ILE A 54 14.13 22.93 25.73
CA ILE A 54 13.07 23.00 26.74
C ILE A 54 11.68 23.33 26.17
N THR A 55 11.59 23.60 24.86
CA THR A 55 10.33 24.05 24.22
C THR A 55 9.84 23.07 23.15
N PHE A 56 10.72 22.56 22.30
CA PHE A 56 10.38 21.79 21.09
C PHE A 56 10.99 20.38 21.06
N SER A 57 11.58 19.92 22.17
CA SER A 57 12.04 18.53 22.27
C SER A 57 10.92 17.57 22.66
N SER A 58 11.08 16.28 22.33
CA SER A 58 10.17 15.21 22.78
C SER A 58 9.98 15.22 24.31
N LYS A 59 11.05 15.51 25.05
CA LYS A 59 11.02 15.62 26.50
C LYS A 59 10.21 16.84 26.98
N ALA A 60 10.28 17.96 26.28
CA ALA A 60 9.48 19.13 26.56
C ALA A 60 7.99 18.86 26.37
N LEU A 61 7.60 18.23 25.26
CA LEU A 61 6.19 17.92 24.97
C LEU A 61 5.57 16.94 25.97
N THR A 62 6.38 16.02 26.52
CA THR A 62 5.90 15.03 27.49
C THR A 62 5.83 15.55 28.92
N LYS A 63 6.70 16.50 29.30
CA LYS A 63 6.81 17.00 30.69
C LYS A 63 6.21 18.38 30.92
N LEU A 64 6.08 19.20 29.89
CA LEU A 64 5.71 20.61 30.02
C LEU A 64 4.38 20.88 29.29
N SER A 65 3.47 21.57 29.98
CA SER A 65 2.27 22.15 29.37
C SER A 65 2.65 23.21 28.32
N VAL A 66 1.78 23.44 27.34
CA VAL A 66 1.92 24.55 26.37
C VAL A 66 2.08 25.89 27.10
N ASP A 67 1.27 26.17 28.13
CA ASP A 67 1.32 27.43 28.88
C ASP A 67 2.70 27.68 29.52
N SER A 68 3.27 26.66 30.16
CA SER A 68 4.62 26.75 30.74
C SER A 68 5.67 27.10 29.69
N ARG A 69 5.59 26.46 28.51
CA ARG A 69 6.51 26.72 27.39
C ARG A 69 6.35 28.15 26.87
N VAL A 70 5.12 28.60 26.65
CA VAL A 70 4.78 29.98 26.25
C VAL A 70 5.36 31.00 27.23
N GLU A 71 5.17 30.79 28.54
CA GLU A 71 5.66 31.73 29.56
C GLU A 71 7.18 31.76 29.65
N MET A 72 7.87 30.62 29.53
CA MET A 72 9.33 30.57 29.44
C MET A 72 9.86 31.33 28.22
N THR A 73 9.23 31.15 27.04
CA THR A 73 9.62 31.86 25.82
C THR A 73 9.37 33.37 25.94
N LYS A 74 8.24 33.80 26.51
CA LYS A 74 7.97 35.23 26.78
C LYS A 74 9.00 35.85 27.72
N LYS A 75 9.38 35.15 28.79
CA LYS A 75 10.44 35.59 29.69
C LYS A 75 11.79 35.69 28.96
N ALA A 76 12.10 34.73 28.10
CA ALA A 76 13.34 34.73 27.31
C ALA A 76 13.41 35.94 26.36
N ILE A 77 12.31 36.24 25.64
CA ILE A 77 12.22 37.40 24.76
C ILE A 77 12.47 38.70 25.53
N LYS A 78 11.88 38.87 26.72
CA LYS A 78 12.10 40.06 27.56
C LYS A 78 13.57 40.21 27.95
N SER A 79 14.22 39.12 28.37
CA SER A 79 15.64 39.13 28.72
C SER A 79 16.53 39.45 27.51
N MET A 80 16.24 38.86 26.34
CA MET A 80 17.01 39.09 25.12
C MET A 80 16.87 40.52 24.58
N LYS A 81 15.69 41.14 24.69
CA LYS A 81 15.50 42.57 24.37
C LYS A 81 16.47 43.45 25.17
N HIS A 82 16.53 43.26 26.48
CA HIS A 82 17.43 44.01 27.35
C HIS A 82 18.91 43.76 27.00
N SER A 83 19.29 42.51 26.69
CA SER A 83 20.66 42.18 26.28
C SER A 83 21.04 42.77 24.92
N ALA A 84 20.13 42.78 23.94
CA ALA A 84 20.33 43.41 22.64
C ALA A 84 20.53 44.94 22.77
N GLU A 85 19.69 45.61 23.58
CA GLU A 85 19.83 47.05 23.87
C GLU A 85 21.16 47.38 24.55
N LYS A 86 21.61 46.53 25.49
CA LYS A 86 22.90 46.68 26.18
C LYS A 86 24.10 46.48 25.25
N ALA A 87 24.00 45.56 24.29
CA ALA A 87 25.03 45.32 23.29
C ALA A 87 25.12 46.47 22.27
N GLY A 88 23.99 46.98 21.79
CA GLY A 88 23.95 48.13 20.87
C GLY A 88 24.56 49.40 21.45
N LYS A 89 24.38 49.65 22.75
CA LYS A 89 25.01 50.78 23.46
C LYS A 89 26.54 50.68 23.53
N ARG A 90 27.11 49.47 23.61
CA ARG A 90 28.58 49.23 23.65
C ARG A 90 29.23 49.30 22.27
N ALA A 91 28.51 48.91 21.22
CA ALA A 91 29.00 48.99 19.84
C ALA A 91 29.10 50.45 19.33
N SER A 92 28.34 51.37 19.92
CA SER A 92 28.39 52.81 19.61
C SER A 92 29.67 53.52 20.10
N GLU A 93 30.53 52.85 20.86
CA GLU A 93 31.77 53.42 21.44
C GLU A 93 33.05 52.94 20.71
N TRP A 94 32.98 52.07 19.70
CA TRP A 94 34.16 51.53 18.99
C TRP A 94 34.04 51.57 17.46
N ASP A 95 35.16 51.91 16.81
CA ASP A 95 35.29 52.16 15.37
C ASP A 95 35.01 50.89 14.52
N PRO A 96 34.29 51.00 13.38
CA PRO A 96 33.77 49.85 12.65
C PRO A 96 34.75 49.40 11.58
N THR A 97 35.84 48.74 11.97
CA THR A 97 36.71 48.05 11.01
C THR A 97 37.01 46.64 11.47
N GLU A 98 36.72 45.70 10.57
CA GLU A 98 37.03 44.26 10.61
C GLU A 98 36.04 43.33 11.32
N ALA A 99 34.94 42.98 10.64
CA ALA A 99 34.20 41.74 10.91
C ALA A 99 33.44 41.24 9.66
N ALA A 100 34.16 40.89 8.60
CA ALA A 100 33.57 40.26 7.42
C ALA A 100 34.32 38.98 7.05
N VAL A 101 34.10 37.88 7.79
CA VAL A 101 34.37 36.53 7.26
C VAL A 101 33.34 35.47 7.72
N HIS A 102 32.73 35.53 8.90
CA HIS A 102 31.63 34.60 9.29
C HIS A 102 30.51 35.37 9.99
N ARG A 103 29.27 35.29 9.47
CA ARG A 103 28.09 35.91 10.09
C ARG A 103 27.77 35.17 11.39
N GLN A 104 28.29 35.65 12.50
CA GLN A 104 27.96 35.13 13.83
C GLN A 104 26.51 35.49 14.17
N ILE A 105 25.79 34.55 14.79
CA ILE A 105 24.41 34.75 15.26
C ILE A 105 24.43 35.90 16.29
N THR A 106 23.61 36.91 16.05
CA THR A 106 23.47 38.09 16.91
C THR A 106 22.32 37.93 17.91
N TYR A 107 22.26 38.80 18.92
CA TYR A 107 21.10 38.83 19.84
C TYR A 107 19.79 39.19 19.14
N GLU A 108 19.84 39.91 18.01
CA GLU A 108 18.67 40.20 17.19
C GLU A 108 18.17 38.94 16.49
N ASP A 109 19.09 38.09 15.99
CA ASP A 109 18.75 36.79 15.40
C ASP A 109 18.10 35.86 16.44
N VAL A 110 18.59 35.85 17.69
CA VAL A 110 17.96 35.13 18.81
C VAL A 110 16.56 35.65 19.08
N LEU A 111 16.38 36.97 19.10
CA LEU A 111 15.09 37.58 19.35
C LEU A 111 14.07 37.21 18.26
N ASN A 112 14.47 37.25 16.99
CA ASN A 112 13.64 36.81 15.86
C ASN A 112 13.28 35.31 15.97
N HIS A 113 14.26 34.46 16.31
CA HIS A 113 14.02 33.02 16.53
C HIS A 113 12.99 32.78 17.64
N LEU A 114 13.10 33.50 18.75
CA LEU A 114 12.18 33.37 19.89
C LEU A 114 10.80 33.96 19.61
N GLN A 115 10.70 35.04 18.83
CA GLN A 115 9.41 35.58 18.40
C GLN A 115 8.67 34.58 17.51
N GLN A 116 9.36 33.95 16.56
CA GLN A 116 8.77 32.87 15.77
C GLN A 116 8.36 31.69 16.66
N SER A 117 9.21 31.31 17.63
CA SER A 117 8.92 30.23 18.58
C SER A 117 7.64 30.52 19.38
N LEU A 118 7.50 31.74 19.89
CA LEU A 118 6.31 32.17 20.62
C LEU A 118 5.07 32.14 19.72
N ALA A 119 5.16 32.71 18.53
CA ALA A 119 4.05 32.74 17.59
C ALA A 119 3.59 31.31 17.23
N HIS A 120 4.53 30.37 17.01
CA HIS A 120 4.18 28.96 16.81
C HIS A 120 3.52 28.33 18.04
N LEU A 121 4.02 28.56 19.25
CA LEU A 121 3.40 28.02 20.46
C LEU A 121 1.95 28.51 20.63
N GLU A 122 1.67 29.75 20.24
CA GLU A 122 0.32 30.32 20.28
C GLU A 122 -0.63 29.59 19.31
N THR A 123 -0.15 29.07 18.19
CA THR A 123 -0.97 28.28 17.25
C THR A 123 -1.36 26.90 17.79
N LEU A 124 -0.70 26.40 18.84
CA LEU A 124 -1.06 25.12 19.45
C LEU A 124 -2.43 25.13 20.13
N SER A 125 -2.97 26.32 20.41
CA SER A 125 -4.35 26.52 20.87
C SER A 125 -5.38 26.54 19.74
N ASN A 126 -4.94 26.53 18.47
CA ASN A 126 -5.84 26.50 17.33
C ASN A 126 -6.68 25.21 17.36
N ASN A 127 -7.97 25.34 17.02
CA ASN A 127 -8.93 24.23 17.01
C ASN A 127 -8.46 23.05 16.17
N PHE A 128 -7.86 23.33 15.00
CA PHE A 128 -7.34 22.30 14.11
C PHE A 128 -6.17 21.53 14.73
N ILE A 129 -5.20 22.22 15.34
CA ILE A 129 -4.06 21.57 16.00
C ILE A 129 -4.53 20.79 17.23
N SER A 130 -5.49 21.32 17.97
CA SER A 130 -6.12 20.62 19.10
C SER A 130 -6.78 19.32 18.62
N TYR A 131 -7.54 19.38 17.52
CA TYR A 131 -8.15 18.22 16.88
C TYR A 131 -7.11 17.14 16.52
N LEU A 132 -5.98 17.52 15.92
CA LEU A 132 -4.90 16.56 15.62
C LEU A 132 -4.38 15.87 16.89
N LYS A 133 -4.12 16.65 17.94
CA LYS A 133 -3.51 16.14 19.19
C LYS A 133 -4.47 15.24 20.01
N THR A 134 -5.77 15.49 19.94
CA THR A 134 -6.77 14.75 20.74
C THR A 134 -7.55 13.69 19.95
N SER A 135 -7.27 13.52 18.65
CA SER A 135 -7.95 12.53 17.81
C SER A 135 -7.73 11.10 18.30
N ASP A 136 -8.72 10.22 18.10
CA ASP A 136 -8.60 8.78 18.36
C ASP A 136 -7.68 8.07 17.35
N GLN A 137 -7.50 8.66 16.17
CA GLN A 137 -6.62 8.11 15.13
C GLN A 137 -5.15 8.38 15.46
N LYS A 138 -4.36 7.30 15.56
CA LYS A 138 -2.93 7.38 15.88
C LYS A 138 -2.15 8.28 14.92
N ILE A 139 -2.46 8.22 13.62
CA ILE A 139 -1.79 8.99 12.58
C ILE A 139 -2.02 10.50 12.74
N LEU A 140 -3.24 10.92 13.10
CA LEU A 140 -3.55 12.33 13.34
C LEU A 140 -2.84 12.87 14.58
N ARG A 141 -2.74 12.07 15.64
CA ARG A 141 -1.93 12.42 16.84
C ARG A 141 -0.45 12.57 16.51
N GLU A 142 0.07 11.74 15.60
CA GLU A 142 1.45 11.87 15.12
C GLU A 142 1.65 13.21 14.40
N TYR A 143 0.75 13.60 13.51
CA TYR A 143 0.84 14.93 12.87
C TYR A 143 0.75 16.08 13.89
N GLY A 144 -0.12 15.97 14.90
CA GLY A 144 -0.20 16.94 15.98
C GLY A 144 1.12 17.05 16.77
N TYR A 145 1.77 15.92 17.03
CA TYR A 145 3.08 15.87 17.68
C TYR A 145 4.19 16.47 16.79
N GLN A 146 4.25 16.08 15.51
CA GLN A 146 5.23 16.59 14.54
C GLN A 146 5.10 18.10 14.33
N TYR A 147 3.86 18.61 14.31
CA TYR A 147 3.62 20.05 14.22
C TYR A 147 4.15 20.78 15.46
N ASP A 148 3.86 20.28 16.67
CA ASP A 148 4.28 20.90 17.94
C ASP A 148 5.82 20.98 18.07
N ILE A 149 6.56 19.98 17.58
CA ILE A 149 8.04 20.05 17.54
C ILE A 149 8.59 20.84 16.35
N SER A 150 7.76 21.23 15.37
CA SER A 150 8.22 21.83 14.11
C SER A 150 8.68 23.27 14.25
N ARG A 151 8.20 24.00 15.27
CA ARG A 151 8.39 25.47 15.41
C ARG A 151 7.93 26.26 14.18
N SER A 152 7.06 25.67 13.34
CA SER A 152 6.72 26.18 12.01
C SER A 152 7.95 26.44 11.12
N GLU A 153 9.01 25.63 11.25
CA GLU A 153 10.16 25.70 10.36
C GLU A 153 9.78 25.20 8.96
N LYS A 154 10.06 26.01 7.93
CA LYS A 154 9.69 25.72 6.52
C LYS A 154 10.02 24.30 6.10
N LYS A 155 11.23 23.82 6.38
CA LYS A 155 11.66 22.45 6.03
C LYS A 155 10.85 21.37 6.76
N ARG A 156 10.59 21.54 8.06
CA ARG A 156 9.84 20.57 8.87
C ARG A 156 8.36 20.55 8.49
N ILE A 157 7.76 21.72 8.29
CA ILE A 157 6.38 21.85 7.83
C ILE A 157 6.24 21.21 6.44
N HIS A 158 7.13 21.54 5.50
CA HIS A 158 7.14 20.96 4.16
C HIS A 158 7.20 19.42 4.21
N GLU A 159 8.12 18.85 5.00
CA GLU A 159 8.22 17.40 5.14
C GLU A 159 6.95 16.78 5.74
N GLN A 160 6.35 17.45 6.74
CA GLN A 160 5.11 17.01 7.37
C GLN A 160 3.93 17.03 6.39
N VAL A 161 3.73 18.11 5.63
CA VAL A 161 2.60 18.19 4.69
C VAL A 161 2.76 17.25 3.50
N VAL A 162 4.00 17.00 3.05
CA VAL A 162 4.28 15.98 2.03
C VAL A 162 3.98 14.59 2.58
N THR A 163 4.36 14.31 3.83
CA THR A 163 4.00 13.04 4.51
C THR A 163 2.49 12.87 4.59
N MET A 164 1.75 13.91 5.02
CA MET A 164 0.28 13.89 5.04
C MET A 164 -0.32 13.61 3.65
N CYS A 165 0.26 14.17 2.59
CA CYS A 165 -0.17 13.93 1.21
C CYS A 165 0.06 12.47 0.79
N LEU A 166 1.25 11.91 1.06
CA LEU A 166 1.59 10.51 0.79
C LEU A 166 0.72 9.52 1.60
N ASP A 167 0.33 9.92 2.80
CA ASP A 167 -0.59 9.15 3.65
C ASP A 167 -2.05 9.22 3.18
N GLY A 168 -2.37 10.04 2.16
CA GLY A 168 -3.72 10.16 1.59
C GLY A 168 -4.64 11.11 2.36
N GLN A 169 -4.10 12.04 3.14
CA GLN A 169 -4.93 12.99 3.89
C GLN A 169 -5.62 14.01 2.96
N PRO A 170 -6.83 14.49 3.31
CA PRO A 170 -7.54 15.48 2.51
C PRO A 170 -6.72 16.75 2.25
N LEU A 171 -6.77 17.29 1.03
CA LEU A 171 -5.99 18.49 0.68
C LEU A 171 -6.35 19.71 1.53
N ASN A 172 -7.61 19.84 1.94
CA ASN A 172 -8.03 20.90 2.85
C ASN A 172 -7.39 20.79 4.23
N MET A 173 -7.10 19.57 4.71
CA MET A 173 -6.37 19.36 5.96
C MET A 173 -4.92 19.83 5.82
N ILE A 174 -4.28 19.56 4.68
CA ILE A 174 -2.95 20.07 4.34
C ILE A 174 -2.95 21.60 4.28
N LYS A 175 -3.91 22.18 3.55
CA LYS A 175 -4.09 23.63 3.46
C LYS A 175 -4.28 24.26 4.84
N THR A 176 -5.13 23.68 5.67
CA THR A 176 -5.39 24.19 7.03
C THR A 176 -4.11 24.16 7.87
N LEU A 177 -3.27 23.12 7.76
CA LEU A 177 -1.98 23.09 8.47
C LEU A 177 -1.04 24.20 7.98
N LEU A 178 -0.98 24.43 6.66
CA LEU A 178 -0.18 25.52 6.06
C LEU A 178 -0.69 26.89 6.52
N ASP A 179 -2.00 27.11 6.57
CA ASP A 179 -2.64 28.36 7.01
C ASP A 179 -2.41 28.63 8.51
N VAL A 180 -2.31 27.57 9.32
CA VAL A 180 -2.06 27.68 10.76
C VAL A 180 -0.57 27.86 11.08
N ALA A 181 0.33 27.39 10.22
CA ALA A 181 1.77 27.53 10.44
C ALA A 181 2.25 28.99 10.32
N VAL A 182 3.22 29.37 11.16
CA VAL A 182 3.73 30.74 11.22
C VAL A 182 4.96 30.93 10.33
N GLY A 183 5.00 32.04 9.60
CA GLY A 183 6.14 32.48 8.81
C GLY A 183 5.87 32.44 7.31
N ALA A 184 6.80 33.01 6.53
CA ALA A 184 6.73 32.98 5.07
C ALA A 184 7.13 31.58 4.56
N LEU A 185 6.17 30.65 4.59
CA LEU A 185 6.40 29.30 4.08
C LEU A 185 6.56 29.29 2.56
N GLU A 186 5.80 30.12 1.84
CA GLU A 186 5.73 30.12 0.38
C GLU A 186 5.43 28.71 -0.16
N LEU A 187 4.52 28.01 0.52
CA LEU A 187 4.07 26.66 0.16
C LEU A 187 2.57 26.70 -0.11
N SER A 188 2.16 26.12 -1.23
CA SER A 188 0.77 25.87 -1.57
C SER A 188 0.47 24.37 -1.57
N PRO A 189 -0.81 23.95 -1.45
CA PRO A 189 -1.19 22.55 -1.63
C PRO A 189 -0.70 21.97 -2.97
N ARG A 190 -0.61 22.79 -4.02
CA ARG A 190 -0.08 22.40 -5.33
C ARG A 190 1.38 21.97 -5.25
N ASP A 191 2.23 22.76 -4.60
CA ASP A 191 3.66 22.44 -4.43
C ASP A 191 3.87 21.15 -3.62
N VAL A 192 2.99 20.92 -2.63
CA VAL A 192 3.01 19.71 -1.81
C VAL A 192 2.65 18.48 -2.63
N VAL A 193 1.57 18.54 -3.41
CA VAL A 193 1.15 17.43 -4.28
C VAL A 193 2.19 17.14 -5.36
N GLU A 194 2.76 18.18 -5.99
CA GLU A 194 3.84 18.02 -6.96
C GLU A 194 5.05 17.29 -6.35
N THR A 195 5.49 17.73 -5.16
CA THR A 195 6.60 17.09 -4.45
C THR A 195 6.29 15.64 -4.06
N ALA A 196 5.08 15.36 -3.59
CA ALA A 196 4.65 14.00 -3.25
C ALA A 196 4.66 13.09 -4.48
N LEU A 197 4.16 13.58 -5.62
CA LEU A 197 4.19 12.83 -6.88
C LEU A 197 5.59 12.57 -7.38
N ILE A 198 6.50 13.55 -7.30
CA ILE A 198 7.92 13.34 -7.67
C ILE A 198 8.52 12.20 -6.85
N ARG A 199 8.22 12.13 -5.54
CA ARG A 199 8.68 11.03 -4.67
C ARG A 199 8.08 9.67 -5.06
N VAL A 200 6.79 9.64 -5.39
CA VAL A 200 6.11 8.41 -5.85
C VAL A 200 6.67 7.95 -7.19
N ILE A 201 6.86 8.85 -8.15
CA ILE A 201 7.44 8.56 -9.46
C ILE A 201 8.86 8.01 -9.30
N ALA A 202 9.71 8.64 -8.48
CA ALA A 202 11.05 8.14 -8.21
C ALA A 202 11.05 6.72 -7.60
N ALA A 203 10.08 6.42 -6.73
CA ALA A 203 9.89 5.09 -6.17
C ALA A 203 9.45 4.06 -7.23
N LEU A 204 8.58 4.47 -8.16
CA LEU A 204 8.09 3.64 -9.28
C LEU A 204 9.14 3.41 -10.37
N SER A 205 10.10 4.32 -10.52
CA SER A 205 11.21 4.21 -11.48
C SER A 205 12.43 3.43 -10.96
N GLU A 206 12.42 3.00 -9.70
CA GLU A 206 13.60 2.43 -9.00
C GLU A 206 14.82 3.37 -8.91
N GLU A 207 14.65 4.67 -9.23
CA GLU A 207 15.71 5.69 -9.22
C GLU A 207 15.89 6.39 -7.86
N GLY A 208 15.07 6.05 -6.86
CA GLY A 208 15.13 6.63 -5.52
C GLY A 208 16.21 6.00 -4.63
N GLU A 209 16.78 6.80 -3.70
CA GLU A 209 17.41 6.25 -2.50
C GLU A 209 16.43 5.25 -1.87
N GLN A 210 16.93 4.12 -1.35
CA GLN A 210 16.13 3.08 -0.68
C GLN A 210 15.49 3.58 0.63
N HIS A 211 14.69 4.63 0.58
CA HIS A 211 13.66 4.90 1.57
C HIS A 211 12.57 3.88 1.28
N SER A 212 12.62 2.75 2.01
CA SER A 212 11.53 1.79 2.03
C SER A 212 10.28 2.52 2.52
N PHE A 213 9.48 3.04 1.59
CA PHE A 213 8.13 3.46 1.92
C PHE A 213 7.45 2.27 2.59
N GLN A 214 6.83 2.50 3.75
CA GLN A 214 6.09 1.45 4.43
C GLN A 214 4.86 1.01 3.62
N LYS A 215 4.42 1.89 2.70
CA LYS A 215 3.24 1.76 1.86
C LYS A 215 3.65 1.59 0.40
N ASP A 216 2.85 0.82 -0.34
CA ASP A 216 3.06 0.58 -1.76
C ASP A 216 2.96 1.89 -2.58
N PRO A 217 3.89 2.15 -3.53
CA PRO A 217 3.86 3.37 -4.36
C PRO A 217 2.59 3.57 -5.18
N PHE A 218 1.95 2.50 -5.67
CA PHE A 218 0.69 2.63 -6.39
C PHE A 218 -0.46 2.98 -5.45
N GLN A 219 -0.49 2.42 -4.24
CA GLN A 219 -1.48 2.82 -3.23
C GLN A 219 -1.31 4.30 -2.84
N MET A 220 -0.07 4.78 -2.67
CA MET A 220 0.18 6.20 -2.42
C MET A 220 -0.32 7.08 -3.57
N LEU A 221 -0.10 6.67 -4.83
CA LEU A 221 -0.63 7.38 -5.98
C LEU A 221 -2.16 7.40 -5.98
N GLU A 222 -2.80 6.25 -5.76
CA GLU A 222 -4.27 6.12 -5.68
C GLU A 222 -4.85 7.09 -4.63
N ASP A 223 -4.20 7.19 -3.48
CA ASP A 223 -4.67 8.05 -2.39
C ASP A 223 -4.47 9.54 -2.69
N ILE A 224 -3.34 9.92 -3.31
CA ILE A 224 -3.10 11.31 -3.75
C ILE A 224 -4.14 11.72 -4.80
N VAL A 225 -4.35 10.87 -5.80
CA VAL A 225 -5.28 11.14 -6.90
C VAL A 225 -6.71 11.24 -6.35
N SER A 226 -7.08 10.35 -5.41
CA SER A 226 -8.38 10.40 -4.72
C SER A 226 -8.55 11.69 -3.91
N ALA A 227 -7.53 12.13 -3.18
CA ALA A 227 -7.59 13.37 -2.40
C ALA A 227 -7.76 14.62 -3.29
N VAL A 228 -7.10 14.66 -4.46
CA VAL A 228 -7.28 15.72 -5.46
C VAL A 228 -8.68 15.67 -6.06
N HIS A 229 -9.17 14.48 -6.41
CA HIS A 229 -10.52 14.30 -6.93
C HIS A 229 -11.59 14.78 -5.94
N THR A 230 -11.52 14.35 -4.68
CA THR A 230 -12.45 14.79 -3.62
C THR A 230 -12.37 16.30 -3.37
N SER A 231 -11.19 16.91 -3.45
CA SER A 231 -11.03 18.37 -3.32
C SER A 231 -11.73 19.12 -4.47
N ALA A 232 -11.69 18.58 -5.68
CA ALA A 232 -12.42 19.13 -6.84
C ALA A 232 -13.94 18.97 -6.68
N GLU A 233 -14.41 17.79 -6.26
CA GLU A 233 -15.85 17.54 -6.00
C GLU A 233 -16.43 18.45 -4.91
N ASN A 234 -15.64 18.73 -3.87
CA ASN A 234 -16.00 19.65 -2.80
C ASN A 234 -15.93 21.13 -3.21
N GLY A 235 -15.49 21.43 -4.44
CA GLY A 235 -15.39 22.79 -4.97
C GLY A 235 -14.19 23.59 -4.45
N GLU A 236 -13.28 22.97 -3.70
CA GLU A 236 -12.08 23.61 -3.15
C GLU A 236 -11.05 23.89 -4.25
N ASN A 237 -10.96 22.97 -5.22
CA ASN A 237 -10.11 23.06 -6.42
C ASN A 237 -8.66 23.49 -6.10
N LEU A 238 -8.08 22.93 -5.04
CA LEU A 238 -6.73 23.30 -4.58
C LEU A 238 -5.64 22.86 -5.55
N VAL A 239 -5.88 21.77 -6.27
CA VAL A 239 -5.05 21.22 -7.35
C VAL A 239 -5.99 20.71 -8.43
N SER A 240 -5.67 20.96 -9.70
CA SER A 240 -6.49 20.50 -10.82
C SER A 240 -6.10 19.10 -11.29
N SER A 241 -7.02 18.40 -11.96
CA SER A 241 -6.70 17.15 -12.67
C SER A 241 -5.65 17.38 -13.77
N ASP A 242 -5.67 18.54 -14.41
CA ASP A 242 -4.71 18.90 -15.47
C ASP A 242 -3.27 19.01 -14.92
N ASP A 243 -3.10 19.54 -13.71
CA ASP A 243 -1.81 19.57 -13.03
C ASP A 243 -1.27 18.14 -12.83
N LEU A 244 -2.09 17.24 -12.30
CA LEU A 244 -1.73 15.82 -12.09
C LEU A 244 -1.30 15.15 -13.40
N LEU A 245 -2.10 15.34 -14.45
CA LEU A 245 -1.81 14.77 -15.76
C LEU A 245 -0.50 15.35 -16.34
N ALA A 246 -0.26 16.65 -16.16
CA ALA A 246 0.98 17.29 -16.61
C ALA A 246 2.21 16.70 -15.91
N TRP A 247 2.15 16.47 -14.60
CA TRP A 247 3.26 15.91 -13.83
C TRP A 247 3.50 14.42 -14.09
N LEU A 248 2.45 13.63 -14.38
CA LEU A 248 2.58 12.18 -14.65
C LEU A 248 2.89 11.85 -16.11
N ARG A 249 2.64 12.79 -17.05
CA ARG A 249 2.85 12.59 -18.49
C ARG A 249 4.30 12.19 -18.84
N PRO A 250 5.37 12.81 -18.29
CA PRO A 250 6.74 12.40 -18.58
C PRO A 250 7.01 10.93 -18.21
N TYR A 251 6.58 10.49 -17.03
CA TYR A 251 6.73 9.11 -16.59
C TYR A 251 5.97 8.12 -17.48
N CYS A 252 4.70 8.43 -17.80
CA CYS A 252 3.88 7.54 -18.62
C CYS A 252 4.38 7.45 -20.08
N GLY A 253 5.00 8.51 -20.58
CA GLY A 253 5.55 8.60 -21.93
C GLY A 253 6.98 8.10 -22.09
N ASP A 254 7.67 7.75 -21.00
CA ASP A 254 9.06 7.30 -21.05
C ASP A 254 9.15 5.83 -21.53
N ASP A 255 9.63 5.66 -22.76
CA ASP A 255 9.80 4.35 -23.39
C ASP A 255 10.93 3.50 -22.75
N SER A 256 11.80 4.09 -21.94
CA SER A 256 12.87 3.36 -21.24
C SER A 256 12.39 2.61 -19.99
N LEU A 257 11.23 2.99 -19.44
CA LEU A 257 10.69 2.41 -18.21
C LEU A 257 9.85 1.15 -18.46
N PRO A 258 9.70 0.24 -17.48
CA PRO A 258 8.86 -0.94 -17.63
C PRO A 258 7.40 -0.59 -17.99
N VAL A 259 6.79 -1.39 -18.87
CA VAL A 259 5.42 -1.12 -19.40
C VAL A 259 4.35 -1.29 -18.31
N LYS A 260 4.50 -2.30 -17.43
CA LYS A 260 3.47 -2.67 -16.44
C LYS A 260 3.19 -1.55 -15.41
N PRO A 261 4.20 -0.92 -14.76
CA PRO A 261 3.99 0.25 -13.90
C PRO A 261 3.31 1.42 -14.62
N ARG A 262 3.74 1.74 -15.85
CA ARG A 262 3.15 2.81 -16.66
C ARG A 262 1.65 2.57 -16.92
N ILE A 263 1.28 1.35 -17.30
CA ILE A 263 -0.13 0.98 -17.48
C ILE A 263 -0.92 1.13 -16.17
N ARG A 264 -0.35 0.73 -15.03
CA ARG A 264 -1.02 0.83 -13.74
C ARG A 264 -1.29 2.28 -13.33
N VAL A 265 -0.31 3.18 -13.49
CA VAL A 265 -0.51 4.63 -13.27
C VAL A 265 -1.67 5.16 -14.12
N LEU A 266 -1.68 4.82 -15.41
CA LEU A 266 -2.77 5.20 -16.31
C LEU A 266 -4.13 4.62 -15.90
N GLN A 267 -4.18 3.43 -15.28
CA GLN A 267 -5.42 2.84 -14.75
C GLN A 267 -5.94 3.58 -13.53
N ILE A 268 -5.05 4.00 -12.63
CA ILE A 268 -5.41 4.79 -11.45
C ILE A 268 -6.07 6.10 -11.87
N LEU A 269 -5.47 6.79 -12.86
CA LEU A 269 -6.02 8.03 -13.41
C LEU A 269 -7.39 7.82 -14.09
N GLU A 270 -7.57 6.74 -14.85
CA GLU A 270 -8.87 6.40 -15.47
C GLU A 270 -9.97 6.16 -14.44
N GLN A 271 -9.63 5.57 -13.28
CA GLN A 271 -10.60 5.25 -12.24
C GLN A 271 -11.02 6.47 -11.44
N ALA A 272 -10.09 7.40 -11.20
CA ALA A 272 -10.34 8.57 -10.38
C ALA A 272 -10.92 9.76 -11.16
N PHE A 273 -10.69 9.84 -12.48
CA PHE A 273 -11.21 10.93 -13.31
C PHE A 273 -12.27 10.42 -14.28
N HIS A 274 -13.36 11.18 -14.40
CA HIS A 274 -14.31 11.02 -15.49
C HIS A 274 -13.66 11.53 -16.78
N LEU A 275 -12.95 10.65 -17.48
CA LEU A 275 -12.33 10.97 -18.76
C LEU A 275 -13.42 11.25 -19.79
N SER A 276 -13.16 12.22 -20.67
CA SER A 276 -13.98 12.40 -21.87
C SER A 276 -13.87 11.14 -22.76
N ASP A 277 -14.81 10.97 -23.69
CA ASP A 277 -14.75 9.88 -24.67
C ASP A 277 -13.46 9.94 -25.52
N GLU A 278 -12.95 11.15 -25.79
CA GLU A 278 -11.71 11.35 -26.55
C GLU A 278 -10.49 10.96 -25.73
N ASP A 279 -10.41 11.40 -24.47
CA ASP A 279 -9.30 11.05 -23.56
C ASP A 279 -9.29 9.55 -23.25
N SER A 280 -10.46 8.94 -23.12
CA SER A 280 -10.59 7.49 -22.94
C SER A 280 -10.01 6.72 -24.14
N LYS A 281 -10.30 7.16 -25.37
CA LYS A 281 -9.73 6.55 -26.59
C LYS A 281 -8.23 6.76 -26.69
N LEU A 282 -7.75 7.96 -26.35
CA LEU A 282 -6.32 8.28 -26.33
C LEU A 282 -5.57 7.44 -25.29
N LEU A 283 -6.18 7.19 -24.13
CA LEU A 283 -5.62 6.33 -23.09
C LEU A 283 -5.48 4.88 -23.55
N ILE A 284 -6.50 4.36 -24.23
CA ILE A 284 -6.45 3.03 -24.85
C ILE A 284 -5.33 2.99 -25.89
N LEU A 285 -5.15 4.04 -26.69
CA LEU A 285 -4.03 4.16 -27.63
C LEU A 285 -2.68 4.09 -26.94
N PHE A 286 -2.44 4.91 -25.92
CA PHE A 286 -1.15 4.93 -25.23
C PHE A 286 -0.83 3.59 -24.57
N ARG A 287 -1.82 2.95 -23.95
CA ARG A 287 -1.66 1.61 -23.38
C ARG A 287 -1.37 0.56 -24.46
N THR A 288 -2.06 0.63 -25.60
CA THR A 288 -1.83 -0.28 -26.74
C THR A 288 -0.41 -0.10 -27.27
N GLN A 289 -0.01 1.14 -27.56
CA GLN A 289 1.30 1.48 -28.09
C GLN A 289 2.42 1.12 -27.12
N ALA A 290 2.23 1.29 -25.81
CA ALA A 290 3.22 0.89 -24.81
C ALA A 290 3.50 -0.63 -24.85
N VAL A 291 2.46 -1.46 -25.01
CA VAL A 291 2.64 -2.92 -25.16
C VAL A 291 3.23 -3.28 -26.53
N LEU A 292 2.74 -2.66 -27.61
CA LEU A 292 3.20 -2.96 -28.96
C LEU A 292 4.65 -2.55 -29.19
N LYS A 293 5.07 -1.36 -28.75
CA LYS A 293 6.48 -0.92 -28.90
C LYS A 293 7.47 -1.87 -28.22
N ALA A 294 7.08 -2.51 -27.12
CA ALA A 294 7.95 -3.42 -26.38
C ALA A 294 8.25 -4.72 -27.14
N TYR A 295 7.28 -5.27 -27.89
CA TYR A 295 7.42 -6.59 -28.52
C TYR A 295 7.18 -6.61 -30.05
N TRP A 296 6.33 -5.74 -30.55
CA TRP A 296 6.05 -5.55 -31.99
C TRP A 296 6.31 -4.09 -32.43
N PRO A 297 7.56 -3.60 -32.37
CA PRO A 297 7.88 -2.20 -32.68
C PRO A 297 7.54 -1.80 -34.13
N GLN A 298 7.43 -2.78 -35.03
CA GLN A 298 7.04 -2.58 -36.43
C GLN A 298 5.52 -2.38 -36.60
N THR A 299 4.71 -2.73 -35.59
CA THR A 299 3.24 -2.64 -35.65
C THR A 299 2.82 -1.28 -35.10
N GLN A 300 2.54 -0.34 -36.01
CA GLN A 300 1.93 0.93 -35.68
C GLN A 300 0.41 0.79 -35.69
N VAL A 301 -0.23 1.37 -34.68
CA VAL A 301 -1.68 1.38 -34.50
C VAL A 301 -2.09 2.81 -34.20
N ASP A 302 -3.10 3.30 -34.93
CA ASP A 302 -3.74 4.60 -34.71
C ASP A 302 -5.06 4.47 -33.92
N ILE A 303 -5.58 5.59 -33.39
CA ILE A 303 -6.84 5.66 -32.65
C ILE A 303 -7.98 5.04 -33.46
N THR A 304 -8.00 5.31 -34.77
CA THR A 304 -9.03 4.80 -35.68
C THR A 304 -9.06 3.27 -35.79
N GLU A 305 -8.00 2.56 -35.39
CA GLU A 305 -7.91 1.10 -35.42
C GLU A 305 -8.30 0.44 -34.08
N ILE A 306 -8.56 1.22 -33.03
CA ILE A 306 -8.86 0.72 -31.67
C ILE A 306 -10.00 1.46 -30.98
N ASP A 307 -10.64 2.41 -31.66
CA ASP A 307 -11.71 3.26 -31.12
C ASP A 307 -12.98 2.52 -30.71
N ASN A 308 -13.13 1.24 -31.08
CA ASN A 308 -14.27 0.40 -30.71
C ASN A 308 -13.86 -1.07 -30.47
N GLU A 309 -14.78 -1.85 -29.90
CA GLU A 309 -14.55 -3.25 -29.52
C GLU A 309 -14.21 -4.15 -30.72
N GLU A 310 -14.89 -3.98 -31.85
CA GLU A 310 -14.69 -4.82 -33.05
C GLU A 310 -13.30 -4.61 -33.65
N LYS A 311 -12.84 -3.35 -33.76
CA LYS A 311 -11.51 -3.06 -34.29
C LYS A 311 -10.41 -3.54 -33.34
N ARG A 312 -10.57 -3.35 -32.02
CA ARG A 312 -9.66 -3.93 -31.01
C ARG A 312 -9.59 -5.45 -31.13
N TYR A 313 -10.73 -6.12 -31.32
CA TYR A 313 -10.79 -7.56 -31.57
C TYR A 313 -9.95 -7.95 -32.80
N LEU A 314 -10.12 -7.25 -33.94
CA LEU A 314 -9.38 -7.52 -35.16
C LEU A 314 -7.86 -7.33 -34.98
N VAL A 315 -7.44 -6.25 -34.31
CA VAL A 315 -6.02 -6.00 -33.99
C VAL A 315 -5.47 -7.15 -33.14
N PHE A 316 -6.19 -7.56 -32.10
CA PHE A 316 -5.75 -8.64 -31.23
C PHE A 316 -5.64 -9.97 -31.97
N MET A 317 -6.64 -10.33 -32.78
CA MET A 317 -6.62 -11.57 -33.56
C MET A 317 -5.45 -11.60 -34.54
N LYS A 318 -5.17 -10.48 -35.22
CA LYS A 318 -3.99 -10.35 -36.10
C LYS A 318 -2.68 -10.59 -35.34
N LEU A 319 -2.53 -10.05 -34.13
CA LEU A 319 -1.34 -10.28 -33.31
C LEU A 319 -1.26 -11.73 -32.85
N LEU A 320 -2.38 -12.30 -32.38
CA LEU A 320 -2.47 -13.69 -31.91
C LEU A 320 -2.13 -14.71 -33.00
N GLU A 321 -2.62 -14.50 -34.22
CA GLU A 321 -2.34 -15.36 -35.38
C GLU A 321 -0.85 -15.35 -35.75
N ASN A 322 -0.20 -14.20 -35.61
CA ASN A 322 1.23 -14.03 -35.91
C ASN A 322 2.16 -14.41 -34.73
N SER A 323 1.60 -14.66 -33.54
CA SER A 323 2.37 -15.03 -32.34
C SER A 323 2.62 -16.53 -32.28
N GLY A 324 3.84 -16.96 -31.96
CA GLY A 324 4.21 -18.36 -31.73
C GLY A 324 5.17 -18.59 -30.56
N LYS A 325 5.68 -17.53 -29.93
CA LYS A 325 6.59 -17.61 -28.78
C LYS A 325 5.84 -17.38 -27.47
N HIS A 326 6.36 -17.94 -26.38
CA HIS A 326 5.79 -17.78 -25.05
C HIS A 326 5.77 -16.30 -24.61
N GLU A 327 6.83 -15.54 -24.91
CA GLU A 327 6.92 -14.13 -24.55
C GLU A 327 5.88 -13.28 -25.30
N GLU A 328 5.51 -13.65 -26.54
CA GLU A 328 4.45 -12.99 -27.30
C GLU A 328 3.11 -13.13 -26.60
N PHE A 329 2.78 -14.34 -26.15
CA PHE A 329 1.53 -14.59 -25.42
C PHE A 329 1.46 -13.80 -24.11
N GLN A 330 2.58 -13.65 -23.40
CA GLN A 330 2.63 -12.81 -22.20
C GLN A 330 2.32 -11.33 -22.51
N HIS A 331 2.83 -10.80 -23.62
CA HIS A 331 2.49 -9.43 -24.04
C HIS A 331 1.04 -9.30 -24.50
N LEU A 332 0.45 -10.36 -25.07
CA LEU A 332 -0.99 -10.38 -25.38
C LEU A 332 -1.87 -10.39 -24.12
N VAL A 333 -1.46 -11.11 -23.06
CA VAL A 333 -2.13 -11.02 -21.74
C VAL A 333 -2.11 -9.58 -21.23
N MET A 334 -0.95 -8.92 -21.28
CA MET A 334 -0.81 -7.52 -20.87
C MET A 334 -1.69 -6.59 -21.69
N LEU A 335 -1.77 -6.79 -23.01
CA LEU A 335 -2.61 -6.00 -23.91
C LEU A 335 -4.10 -6.11 -23.52
N LEU A 336 -4.60 -7.33 -23.30
CA LEU A 336 -6.00 -7.54 -22.87
C LEU A 336 -6.26 -6.90 -21.50
N GLN A 337 -5.33 -7.00 -20.55
CA GLN A 337 -5.47 -6.37 -19.23
C GLN A 337 -5.48 -4.83 -19.32
N ALA A 338 -4.73 -4.25 -20.26
CA ALA A 338 -4.65 -2.82 -20.46
C ALA A 338 -5.91 -2.22 -21.10
N TRP A 339 -6.64 -3.03 -21.87
CA TRP A 339 -7.87 -2.66 -22.54
C TRP A 339 -9.11 -2.71 -21.62
N PRO A 340 -10.18 -1.96 -21.95
CA PRO A 340 -11.51 -2.21 -21.39
C PRO A 340 -12.02 -3.61 -21.77
N PRO A 341 -12.69 -4.34 -20.85
CA PRO A 341 -13.35 -5.60 -21.18
C PRO A 341 -14.33 -5.45 -22.34
N MET A 342 -14.41 -6.46 -23.21
CA MET A 342 -15.43 -6.49 -24.26
C MET A 342 -16.80 -6.73 -23.64
N LYS A 343 -17.77 -5.87 -23.95
CA LYS A 343 -19.14 -5.94 -23.39
C LYS A 343 -20.16 -6.39 -24.43
N SER A 344 -19.84 -6.32 -25.71
CA SER A 344 -20.76 -6.72 -26.77
C SER A 344 -21.13 -8.21 -26.66
N PRO A 345 -22.43 -8.56 -26.71
CA PRO A 345 -22.89 -9.95 -26.52
C PRO A 345 -22.23 -10.95 -27.47
N ASN A 346 -21.92 -10.50 -28.70
CA ASN A 346 -21.25 -11.30 -29.73
C ASN A 346 -19.79 -11.60 -29.41
N MET A 347 -19.12 -10.79 -28.60
CA MET A 347 -17.70 -10.93 -28.22
C MET A 347 -17.52 -11.55 -26.83
N THR A 348 -18.56 -11.50 -25.98
CA THR A 348 -18.56 -12.15 -24.67
C THR A 348 -18.88 -13.64 -24.71
N CYS A 349 -19.42 -14.13 -25.83
CA CYS A 349 -19.69 -15.56 -26.01
C CYS A 349 -18.39 -16.37 -26.00
N SER A 350 -18.46 -17.62 -25.54
CA SER A 350 -17.26 -18.45 -25.38
C SER A 350 -16.43 -18.61 -26.67
N ASN A 351 -17.07 -18.64 -27.84
CA ASN A 351 -16.40 -18.81 -29.12
C ASN A 351 -15.60 -17.58 -29.57
N ASN A 352 -15.98 -16.37 -29.18
CA ASN A 352 -15.34 -15.13 -29.60
C ASN A 352 -14.61 -14.41 -28.46
N ASN A 353 -14.66 -14.95 -27.25
CA ASN A 353 -13.96 -14.36 -26.12
C ASN A 353 -12.43 -14.39 -26.33
N LEU A 354 -11.78 -13.23 -26.23
CA LEU A 354 -10.35 -13.08 -26.50
C LEU A 354 -9.45 -13.87 -25.54
N TRP A 355 -9.85 -14.03 -24.27
CA TRP A 355 -9.12 -14.85 -23.30
C TRP A 355 -9.19 -16.34 -23.67
N VAL A 356 -10.36 -16.80 -24.10
CA VAL A 356 -10.55 -18.18 -24.59
C VAL A 356 -9.75 -18.42 -25.87
N LYS A 357 -9.77 -17.47 -26.82
CA LYS A 357 -8.95 -17.53 -28.05
C LYS A 357 -7.46 -17.58 -27.75
N LEU A 358 -7.00 -16.75 -26.82
CA LEU A 358 -5.60 -16.72 -26.38
C LEU A 358 -5.18 -18.08 -25.80
N GLY A 359 -5.90 -18.60 -24.81
CA GLY A 359 -5.62 -19.91 -24.22
C GLY A 359 -5.67 -21.05 -25.25
N THR A 360 -6.62 -20.98 -26.19
CA THR A 360 -6.70 -21.93 -27.32
C THR A 360 -5.44 -21.90 -28.17
N MET A 361 -5.00 -20.71 -28.57
CA MET A 361 -3.82 -20.56 -29.42
C MET A 361 -2.52 -20.94 -28.70
N MET A 362 -2.40 -20.63 -27.40
CA MET A 362 -1.28 -21.07 -26.58
C MET A 362 -1.14 -22.59 -26.58
N LEU A 363 -2.24 -23.33 -26.36
CA LEU A 363 -2.25 -24.79 -26.39
C LEU A 363 -2.02 -25.36 -27.79
N MET A 364 -2.59 -24.75 -28.82
CA MET A 364 -2.44 -25.23 -30.21
C MET A 364 -1.03 -25.06 -30.76
N LYS A 365 -0.31 -23.99 -30.38
CA LYS A 365 1.02 -23.67 -30.90
C LYS A 365 2.17 -24.20 -30.04
N CYS A 366 1.90 -24.66 -28.81
CA CYS A 366 2.94 -25.22 -27.96
C CYS A 366 3.37 -26.64 -28.39
N LEU A 367 4.60 -27.01 -28.04
CA LEU A 367 5.09 -28.38 -28.21
C LEU A 367 4.38 -29.33 -27.24
N GLN A 368 4.26 -30.61 -27.61
CA GLN A 368 3.57 -31.61 -26.75
C GLN A 368 4.17 -31.69 -25.35
N GLU A 369 5.50 -31.59 -25.24
CA GLU A 369 6.24 -31.62 -23.97
C GLU A 369 5.93 -30.42 -23.06
N GLN A 370 5.50 -29.29 -23.65
CA GLN A 370 5.20 -28.04 -22.94
C GLN A 370 3.73 -27.88 -22.58
N LYS A 371 2.86 -28.80 -23.01
CA LYS A 371 1.40 -28.68 -22.77
C LYS A 371 1.04 -28.56 -21.30
N LYS A 372 1.69 -29.33 -20.42
CA LYS A 372 1.45 -29.26 -18.97
C LYS A 372 1.78 -27.86 -18.43
N SER A 373 2.96 -27.33 -18.76
CA SER A 373 3.37 -25.99 -18.31
C SER A 373 2.49 -24.87 -18.88
N VAL A 374 2.06 -24.99 -20.14
CA VAL A 374 1.13 -24.03 -20.76
C VAL A 374 -0.26 -24.12 -20.13
N GLY A 375 -0.73 -25.32 -19.78
CA GLY A 375 -1.96 -25.52 -19.02
C GLY A 375 -1.93 -24.81 -17.66
N ASP A 376 -0.84 -24.99 -16.91
CA ASP A 376 -0.62 -24.33 -15.62
C ASP A 376 -0.51 -22.80 -15.76
N GLU A 377 0.08 -22.32 -16.85
CA GLU A 377 0.14 -20.89 -17.18
C GLU A 377 -1.24 -20.31 -17.48
N ILE A 378 -2.07 -20.99 -18.27
CA ILE A 378 -3.45 -20.55 -18.54
C ILE A 378 -4.28 -20.54 -17.25
N LEU A 379 -4.10 -21.52 -16.37
CA LEU A 379 -4.70 -21.54 -15.03
C LEU A 379 -4.29 -20.30 -14.22
N LYS A 380 -2.98 -19.99 -14.18
CA LYS A 380 -2.47 -18.77 -13.51
C LYS A 380 -3.05 -17.49 -14.10
N ILE A 381 -3.16 -17.40 -15.44
CA ILE A 381 -3.79 -16.27 -16.12
C ILE A 381 -5.24 -16.14 -15.63
N CYS A 382 -6.04 -17.20 -15.66
CA CYS A 382 -7.43 -17.17 -15.21
C CYS A 382 -7.58 -16.68 -13.76
N ARG A 383 -6.75 -17.20 -12.85
CA ARG A 383 -6.74 -16.80 -11.43
C ARG A 383 -6.38 -15.32 -11.25
N SER A 384 -5.47 -14.80 -12.07
CA SER A 384 -5.12 -13.36 -12.05
C SER A 384 -6.29 -12.45 -12.41
N LEU A 385 -7.34 -12.97 -13.05
CA LEU A 385 -8.51 -12.21 -13.49
C LEU A 385 -9.66 -12.17 -12.46
N TYR A 386 -9.64 -13.01 -11.41
CA TYR A 386 -10.80 -13.19 -10.51
C TYR A 386 -11.29 -11.92 -9.85
N GLU A 387 -10.38 -11.09 -9.36
CA GLU A 387 -10.69 -9.83 -8.66
C GLU A 387 -10.59 -8.60 -9.58
N THR A 388 -10.70 -8.81 -10.90
CA THR A 388 -10.54 -7.75 -11.89
C THR A 388 -11.81 -7.53 -12.73
N LYS A 389 -11.87 -6.39 -13.42
CA LYS A 389 -12.93 -6.10 -14.43
C LYS A 389 -12.95 -7.11 -15.59
N HIS A 390 -11.92 -7.93 -15.74
CA HIS A 390 -11.75 -8.93 -16.80
C HIS A 390 -12.16 -10.35 -16.39
N ARG A 391 -12.85 -10.50 -15.24
CA ARG A 391 -13.34 -11.80 -14.76
C ARG A 391 -14.12 -12.55 -15.83
N LEU A 392 -13.76 -13.81 -16.06
CA LEU A 392 -14.39 -14.67 -17.06
C LEU A 392 -15.78 -15.15 -16.60
N SER A 393 -16.70 -15.29 -17.55
CA SER A 393 -18.01 -15.91 -17.30
C SER A 393 -17.90 -17.42 -17.13
N ALA A 394 -18.90 -18.04 -16.49
CA ALA A 394 -18.96 -19.50 -16.34
C ALA A 394 -18.90 -20.23 -17.70
N GLU A 395 -19.51 -19.67 -18.75
CA GLU A 395 -19.44 -20.23 -20.10
C GLU A 395 -18.00 -20.21 -20.67
N CYS A 396 -17.25 -19.13 -20.45
CA CYS A 396 -15.85 -19.06 -20.89
C CYS A 396 -14.96 -20.04 -20.12
N ILE A 397 -15.15 -20.15 -18.80
CA ILE A 397 -14.44 -21.14 -17.97
C ILE A 397 -14.77 -22.56 -18.44
N LYS A 398 -16.04 -22.86 -18.71
CA LYS A 398 -16.47 -24.15 -19.27
C LYS A 398 -15.71 -24.49 -20.55
N SER A 399 -15.64 -23.55 -21.49
CA SER A 399 -14.96 -23.78 -22.77
C SER A 399 -13.46 -24.00 -22.62
N LEU A 400 -12.79 -23.29 -21.71
CA LEU A 400 -11.38 -23.55 -21.37
C LEU A 400 -11.19 -24.92 -20.71
N CYS A 401 -12.08 -25.31 -19.79
CA CYS A 401 -12.02 -26.62 -19.14
C CYS A 401 -12.22 -27.76 -20.14
N LEU A 402 -13.18 -27.63 -21.07
CA LEU A 402 -13.38 -28.59 -22.16
C LEU A 402 -12.16 -28.67 -23.09
N LEU A 403 -11.51 -27.53 -23.36
CA LEU A 403 -10.27 -27.50 -24.12
C LEU A 403 -9.14 -28.24 -23.39
N PHE A 404 -8.96 -28.01 -22.09
CA PHE A 404 -7.99 -28.73 -21.29
C PHE A 404 -8.24 -30.24 -21.29
N LEU A 405 -9.49 -30.67 -21.11
CA LEU A 405 -9.86 -32.09 -21.15
C LEU A 405 -9.55 -32.72 -22.52
N LYS A 406 -9.80 -32.00 -23.62
CA LYS A 406 -9.47 -32.46 -24.98
C LYS A 406 -7.96 -32.69 -25.16
N GLU A 407 -7.14 -31.87 -24.52
CA GLU A 407 -5.68 -31.97 -24.58
C GLU A 407 -5.09 -32.84 -23.45
N SER A 408 -5.92 -33.62 -22.75
CA SER A 408 -5.54 -34.48 -21.62
C SER A 408 -4.90 -33.74 -20.43
N LEU A 409 -5.25 -32.47 -20.23
CA LEU A 409 -4.81 -31.62 -19.13
C LEU A 409 -5.85 -31.60 -18.01
N LEU A 410 -5.99 -32.74 -17.33
CA LEU A 410 -7.05 -32.95 -16.35
C LEU A 410 -6.91 -32.05 -15.11
N LEU A 411 -5.71 -31.94 -14.54
CA LEU A 411 -5.50 -31.22 -13.29
C LEU A 411 -5.78 -29.71 -13.37
N PRO A 412 -5.30 -28.94 -14.38
CA PRO A 412 -5.71 -27.54 -14.55
C PRO A 412 -7.21 -27.36 -14.76
N SER A 413 -7.86 -28.31 -15.46
CA SER A 413 -9.30 -28.31 -15.66
C SER A 413 -10.07 -28.47 -14.34
N LEU A 414 -9.71 -29.48 -13.55
CA LEU A 414 -10.33 -29.74 -12.25
C LEU A 414 -10.18 -28.56 -11.28
N LYS A 415 -8.98 -27.95 -11.23
CA LYS A 415 -8.73 -26.76 -10.39
C LYS A 415 -9.63 -25.59 -10.78
N LEU A 416 -9.72 -25.26 -12.08
CA LEU A 416 -10.62 -24.19 -12.55
C LEU A 416 -12.10 -24.48 -12.28
N LEU A 417 -12.55 -25.73 -12.46
CA LEU A 417 -13.93 -26.10 -12.21
C LEU A 417 -14.31 -25.98 -10.73
N LEU A 418 -13.41 -26.38 -9.82
CA LEU A 418 -13.61 -26.29 -8.37
C LEU A 418 -13.55 -24.86 -7.85
N GLU A 419 -12.70 -24.01 -8.42
CA GLU A 419 -12.58 -22.59 -8.03
C GLU A 419 -13.74 -21.74 -8.57
N SER A 420 -14.54 -22.27 -9.49
CA SER A 420 -15.68 -21.58 -10.06
C SER A 420 -16.85 -21.56 -9.09
N ARG A 421 -17.42 -20.39 -8.78
CA ARG A 421 -18.63 -20.26 -7.94
C ARG A 421 -19.93 -20.74 -8.59
N ASP A 422 -19.85 -21.45 -9.72
CA ASP A 422 -20.98 -21.89 -10.53
C ASP A 422 -21.30 -23.36 -10.27
N GLN A 423 -22.58 -23.65 -9.96
CA GLN A 423 -23.01 -24.99 -9.54
C GLN A 423 -22.93 -26.03 -10.67
N ASP A 424 -23.12 -25.62 -11.93
CA ASP A 424 -23.02 -26.54 -13.07
C ASP A 424 -21.57 -26.94 -13.31
N LEU A 425 -20.64 -25.98 -13.15
CA LEU A 425 -19.20 -26.25 -13.25
C LEU A 425 -18.69 -27.13 -12.08
N HIS A 426 -19.15 -26.89 -10.86
CA HIS A 426 -18.86 -27.80 -9.74
C HIS A 426 -19.41 -29.20 -9.98
N SER A 427 -20.60 -29.33 -10.57
CA SER A 427 -21.18 -30.62 -10.91
C SER A 427 -20.34 -31.35 -11.96
N MET A 428 -19.89 -30.62 -12.99
CA MET A 428 -18.93 -31.14 -13.97
C MET A 428 -17.62 -31.59 -13.32
N ALA A 429 -17.08 -30.85 -12.35
CA ALA A 429 -15.88 -31.26 -11.61
C ALA A 429 -16.10 -32.63 -10.94
N LEU A 430 -17.23 -32.80 -10.26
CA LEU A 430 -17.56 -34.04 -9.55
C LEU A 430 -17.77 -35.22 -10.51
N GLU A 431 -18.37 -34.99 -11.68
CA GLU A 431 -18.49 -36.01 -12.73
C GLU A 431 -17.11 -36.47 -13.19
N GLN A 432 -16.18 -35.55 -13.46
CA GLN A 432 -14.81 -35.88 -13.84
C GLN A 432 -14.06 -36.63 -12.72
N ILE A 433 -14.18 -36.15 -11.47
CA ILE A 433 -13.57 -36.78 -10.29
C ILE A 433 -14.07 -38.23 -10.11
N THR A 434 -15.36 -38.46 -10.33
CA THR A 434 -15.97 -39.79 -10.18
C THR A 434 -15.58 -40.74 -11.31
N ALA A 435 -15.30 -40.22 -12.50
CA ALA A 435 -14.91 -41.04 -13.65
C ALA A 435 -13.46 -41.55 -13.55
N ILE A 436 -12.63 -40.96 -12.70
CA ILE A 436 -11.21 -41.32 -12.55
C ILE A 436 -11.08 -42.60 -11.71
N THR A 437 -10.39 -43.59 -12.26
CA THR A 437 -10.20 -44.91 -11.64
C THR A 437 -8.83 -45.09 -11.00
N GLU A 438 -7.84 -44.28 -11.35
CA GLU A 438 -6.47 -44.37 -10.85
C GLU A 438 -5.89 -42.97 -10.62
N VAL A 439 -5.14 -42.81 -9.54
CA VAL A 439 -4.53 -41.52 -9.15
C VAL A 439 -3.04 -41.52 -9.51
N ASP A 440 -2.58 -40.46 -10.18
CA ASP A 440 -1.19 -40.25 -10.55
C ASP A 440 -0.81 -38.74 -10.55
N ASP A 441 0.46 -38.45 -10.84
CA ASP A 441 1.02 -37.08 -10.86
C ASP A 441 0.43 -36.16 -11.97
N SER A 442 -0.39 -36.71 -12.87
CA SER A 442 -1.10 -35.96 -13.91
C SER A 442 -2.48 -35.49 -13.47
N ASN A 443 -3.07 -36.13 -12.45
CA ASN A 443 -4.43 -35.88 -12.00
C ASN A 443 -4.58 -35.57 -10.50
N CYS A 444 -3.49 -35.58 -9.73
CA CYS A 444 -3.50 -35.28 -8.30
C CYS A 444 -2.23 -34.56 -7.85
N ASP A 445 -2.41 -33.47 -7.11
CA ASP A 445 -1.36 -32.81 -6.35
C ASP A 445 -1.91 -32.25 -5.03
N SER A 446 -1.03 -31.73 -4.17
CA SER A 446 -1.41 -31.20 -2.86
C SER A 446 -2.37 -30.00 -2.96
N GLU A 447 -2.22 -29.17 -3.99
CA GLU A 447 -3.09 -28.03 -4.24
C GLU A 447 -4.52 -28.49 -4.56
N PHE A 448 -4.69 -29.48 -5.44
CA PHE A 448 -5.99 -30.04 -5.77
C PHE A 448 -6.67 -30.67 -4.54
N LEU A 449 -5.92 -31.42 -3.73
CA LEU A 449 -6.45 -31.98 -2.48
C LEU A 449 -6.89 -30.88 -1.50
N SER A 450 -6.12 -29.79 -1.40
CA SER A 450 -6.50 -28.61 -0.61
C SER A 450 -7.82 -28.00 -1.08
N LEU A 451 -7.99 -27.83 -2.40
CA LEU A 451 -9.22 -27.27 -2.99
C LEU A 451 -10.44 -28.14 -2.68
N LEU A 452 -10.32 -29.47 -2.75
CA LEU A 452 -11.41 -30.38 -2.37
C LEU A 452 -11.82 -30.24 -0.90
N LEU A 453 -10.85 -30.00 0.00
CA LEU A 453 -11.10 -29.78 1.42
C LEU A 453 -11.73 -28.40 1.67
N ASP A 454 -11.21 -27.36 1.04
CA ASP A 454 -11.72 -25.98 1.15
C ASP A 454 -13.18 -25.88 0.67
N GLU A 455 -13.51 -26.59 -0.43
CA GLU A 455 -14.88 -26.70 -0.97
C GLU A 455 -15.77 -27.72 -0.22
N LYS A 456 -15.28 -28.31 0.88
CA LYS A 456 -16.02 -29.27 1.74
C LYS A 456 -16.57 -30.48 0.97
N LEU A 457 -15.81 -30.98 0.00
CA LEU A 457 -16.24 -32.07 -0.89
C LEU A 457 -15.91 -33.48 -0.39
N VAL A 458 -15.33 -33.61 0.81
CA VAL A 458 -14.87 -34.89 1.37
C VAL A 458 -15.95 -35.99 1.30
N VAL A 459 -17.19 -35.67 1.68
CA VAL A 459 -18.32 -36.61 1.65
C VAL A 459 -18.58 -37.13 0.24
N LYS A 460 -18.48 -36.25 -0.77
CA LYS A 460 -18.70 -36.61 -2.17
C LYS A 460 -17.53 -37.38 -2.77
N CYS A 461 -16.34 -37.30 -2.18
CA CYS A 461 -15.15 -38.02 -2.62
C CYS A 461 -15.05 -39.43 -2.04
N ILE A 462 -15.85 -39.81 -1.02
CA ILE A 462 -15.83 -41.18 -0.43
C ILE A 462 -15.91 -42.31 -1.48
N PRO A 463 -16.82 -42.29 -2.47
CA PRO A 463 -16.91 -43.36 -3.46
C PRO A 463 -15.78 -43.32 -4.51
N THR A 464 -14.87 -42.35 -4.46
CA THR A 464 -13.83 -42.15 -5.48
C THR A 464 -12.45 -42.54 -4.96
N VAL A 465 -11.52 -42.73 -5.89
CA VAL A 465 -10.11 -43.07 -5.57
C VAL A 465 -9.35 -41.96 -4.84
N TYR A 466 -9.92 -40.76 -4.77
CA TYR A 466 -9.33 -39.61 -4.06
C TYR A 466 -9.54 -39.65 -2.55
N TYR A 467 -10.50 -40.43 -2.02
CA TYR A 467 -10.77 -40.44 -0.58
C TYR A 467 -9.55 -40.84 0.25
N SER A 468 -8.84 -41.91 -0.15
CA SER A 468 -7.63 -42.37 0.53
C SER A 468 -6.52 -41.31 0.51
N HIS A 469 -6.38 -40.61 -0.62
CA HIS A 469 -5.41 -39.53 -0.80
C HIS A 469 -5.74 -38.30 0.05
N LEU A 470 -7.02 -37.94 0.17
CA LEU A 470 -7.48 -36.87 1.07
C LEU A 470 -7.20 -37.20 2.53
N VAL A 471 -7.45 -38.45 2.96
CA VAL A 471 -7.15 -38.90 4.33
C VAL A 471 -5.66 -38.79 4.61
N ASN A 472 -4.81 -39.32 3.72
CA ASN A 472 -3.37 -39.24 3.88
C ASN A 472 -2.88 -37.79 3.91
N TYR A 473 -3.40 -36.94 3.02
CA TYR A 473 -3.03 -35.52 2.95
C TYR A 473 -3.38 -34.76 4.23
N MET A 474 -4.58 -34.96 4.79
CA MET A 474 -5.00 -34.36 6.06
C MET A 474 -4.12 -34.80 7.25
N ILE A 475 -3.65 -36.05 7.25
CA ILE A 475 -2.75 -36.56 8.29
C ILE A 475 -1.36 -35.94 8.16
N THR A 476 -0.82 -35.85 6.93
CA THR A 476 0.51 -35.27 6.70
C THR A 476 0.56 -33.76 6.87
N SER A 477 -0.55 -33.05 6.66
CA SER A 477 -0.67 -31.59 6.82
C SER A 477 -1.15 -31.17 8.21
N GLN A 478 -1.16 -32.08 9.19
CA GLN A 478 -1.66 -31.83 10.54
C GLN A 478 -0.95 -30.66 11.24
N GLU A 479 0.34 -30.43 10.97
CA GLU A 479 1.11 -29.33 11.55
C GLU A 479 0.66 -27.94 11.07
N GLU A 480 0.02 -27.86 9.89
CA GLU A 480 -0.46 -26.60 9.32
C GLU A 480 -1.76 -26.12 9.96
N GLY A 481 -2.53 -27.03 10.59
CA GLY A 481 -3.74 -26.70 11.36
C GLY A 481 -4.88 -26.08 10.53
N ARG A 482 -4.85 -26.20 9.19
CA ARG A 482 -5.78 -25.52 8.28
C ARG A 482 -7.19 -26.11 8.27
N TRP A 483 -7.33 -27.42 8.47
CA TRP A 483 -8.63 -28.11 8.45
C TRP A 483 -8.91 -28.82 9.76
N ASP A 484 -10.13 -28.66 10.28
CA ASP A 484 -10.58 -29.36 11.49
C ASP A 484 -11.03 -30.78 11.12
N VAL A 485 -10.13 -31.75 11.32
CA VAL A 485 -10.37 -33.16 11.05
C VAL A 485 -11.50 -33.75 11.93
N ILE A 486 -11.71 -33.21 13.13
CA ILE A 486 -12.79 -33.66 14.01
C ILE A 486 -14.13 -33.21 13.44
N GLU A 487 -14.20 -31.96 12.97
CA GLU A 487 -15.40 -31.43 12.31
C GLU A 487 -15.72 -32.16 10.99
N ILE A 488 -14.70 -32.49 10.19
CA ILE A 488 -14.88 -33.32 8.99
C ILE A 488 -15.40 -34.71 9.36
N ALA A 489 -14.89 -35.34 10.42
CA ALA A 489 -15.38 -36.63 10.89
C ALA A 489 -16.85 -36.56 11.38
N LYS A 490 -17.27 -35.46 12.03
CA LYS A 490 -18.68 -35.23 12.37
C LYS A 490 -19.55 -35.15 11.12
N GLN A 491 -19.13 -34.40 10.11
CA GLN A 491 -19.86 -34.28 8.85
C GLN A 491 -20.02 -35.63 8.15
N LEU A 492 -18.97 -36.48 8.17
CA LEU A 492 -19.04 -37.84 7.66
C LEU A 492 -20.07 -38.68 8.44
N GLN A 493 -20.06 -38.62 9.77
CA GLN A 493 -21.03 -39.32 10.62
C GLN A 493 -22.48 -38.85 10.35
N GLU A 494 -22.72 -37.55 10.28
CA GLU A 494 -24.03 -36.96 9.98
C GLU A 494 -24.58 -37.40 8.63
N LYS A 495 -23.69 -37.65 7.66
CA LYS A 495 -24.03 -38.16 6.33
C LYS A 495 -24.11 -39.69 6.25
N GLY A 496 -23.93 -40.40 7.37
CA GLY A 496 -24.08 -41.85 7.48
C GLY A 496 -22.79 -42.66 7.24
N PHE A 497 -21.65 -42.00 7.03
CA PHE A 497 -20.35 -42.61 6.78
C PHE A 497 -19.58 -42.83 8.10
N ILE A 498 -20.19 -43.65 8.97
CA ILE A 498 -19.75 -43.86 10.36
C ILE A 498 -18.37 -44.56 10.42
N ALA A 499 -18.14 -45.55 9.55
CA ALA A 499 -16.90 -46.30 9.54
C ALA A 499 -15.72 -45.45 9.04
N GLU A 500 -15.96 -44.63 8.03
CA GLU A 500 -15.04 -43.69 7.42
C GLU A 500 -14.67 -42.57 8.40
N ALA A 501 -15.66 -42.01 9.10
CA ALA A 501 -15.46 -41.02 10.17
C ALA A 501 -14.56 -41.58 11.28
N GLY A 502 -14.86 -42.81 11.76
CA GLY A 502 -14.08 -43.46 12.79
C GLY A 502 -12.65 -43.78 12.34
N SER A 503 -12.49 -44.23 11.10
CA SER A 503 -11.18 -44.52 10.49
C SER A 503 -10.33 -43.26 10.38
N LEU A 504 -10.91 -42.15 9.91
CA LEU A 504 -10.24 -40.86 9.82
C LEU A 504 -9.72 -40.39 11.19
N LEU A 505 -10.54 -40.46 12.24
CA LEU A 505 -10.14 -40.07 13.60
C LEU A 505 -9.02 -40.94 14.15
N MET A 506 -9.08 -42.26 13.92
CA MET A 506 -8.02 -43.18 14.33
C MET A 506 -6.70 -42.85 13.65
N ALA A 507 -6.74 -42.58 12.34
CA ALA A 507 -5.56 -42.24 11.55
C ALA A 507 -4.98 -40.87 11.97
N PHE A 508 -5.83 -39.87 12.19
CA PHE A 508 -5.44 -38.54 12.68
C PHE A 508 -4.77 -38.55 14.06
N LYS A 509 -5.14 -39.50 14.92
CA LYS A 509 -4.53 -39.69 16.25
C LYS A 509 -3.28 -40.57 16.24
N GLY A 510 -2.78 -40.97 15.06
CA GLY A 510 -1.57 -41.78 14.93
C GLY A 510 -1.77 -43.26 15.27
N THR A 511 -3.00 -43.78 15.19
CA THR A 511 -3.26 -45.21 15.44
C THR A 511 -2.66 -46.05 14.32
N HIS A 512 -1.81 -47.02 14.67
CA HIS A 512 -1.14 -47.89 13.70
C HIS A 512 -2.16 -48.60 12.77
N PRO A 513 -1.91 -48.70 11.44
CA PRO A 513 -2.87 -49.26 10.48
C PRO A 513 -3.40 -50.65 10.84
N ALA A 514 -2.55 -51.52 11.42
CA ALA A 514 -2.95 -52.86 11.88
C ALA A 514 -4.03 -52.88 12.98
N LEU A 515 -4.27 -51.75 13.65
CA LEU A 515 -5.27 -51.60 14.72
C LEU A 515 -6.56 -50.91 14.24
N GLN A 516 -6.59 -50.40 13.00
CA GLN A 516 -7.73 -49.70 12.40
C GLN A 516 -8.78 -50.70 11.85
N THR A 517 -9.34 -51.52 12.73
CA THR A 517 -10.42 -52.46 12.38
C THR A 517 -11.79 -51.78 12.40
N TYR A 518 -12.77 -52.35 11.69
CA TYR A 518 -14.15 -51.83 11.66
C TYR A 518 -14.77 -51.67 13.06
N GLY A 519 -14.53 -52.62 13.97
CA GLY A 519 -15.01 -52.50 15.35
C GLY A 519 -14.30 -51.39 16.14
N ALA A 520 -13.01 -51.19 15.88
CA ALA A 520 -12.22 -50.13 16.50
C ALA A 520 -12.62 -48.74 16.00
N SER A 521 -12.92 -48.58 14.71
CA SER A 521 -13.37 -47.29 14.15
C SER A 521 -14.72 -46.85 14.74
N LEU A 522 -15.68 -47.77 14.89
CA LEU A 522 -16.97 -47.48 15.54
C LEU A 522 -16.83 -47.13 17.03
N THR A 523 -15.92 -47.81 17.74
CA THR A 523 -15.67 -47.54 19.17
C THR A 523 -14.96 -46.22 19.36
N SER A 524 -13.98 -45.92 18.51
CA SER A 524 -13.29 -44.63 18.46
C SER A 524 -14.31 -43.52 18.23
N LEU A 525 -15.13 -43.59 17.18
CA LEU A 525 -16.09 -42.53 16.86
C LEU A 525 -16.97 -42.15 18.07
N ARG A 526 -17.53 -43.13 18.77
CA ARG A 526 -18.36 -42.92 19.99
C ARG A 526 -17.62 -42.31 21.17
N HIS A 527 -16.30 -42.45 21.22
CA HIS A 527 -15.46 -41.92 22.28
C HIS A 527 -15.08 -40.45 22.02
N TRP A 528 -15.02 -40.03 20.74
CA TRP A 528 -14.45 -38.75 20.34
C TRP A 528 -15.47 -37.74 19.82
N ILE A 529 -16.65 -38.20 19.37
CA ILE A 529 -17.81 -37.39 18.96
C ILE A 529 -19.00 -37.85 19.79
#